data_AF-A0A7Y7TAD6-F1
#
_entry.id   AF-A0A7Y7TAD6-F1
#
_cell.length_a   1.000
_cell.length_b   1.000
_cell.length_c   1.000
_cell.angle_alpha   90.00
_cell.angle_beta   90.00
_cell.angle_gamma   90.00
#
_symmetry.space_group_name_H-M   'P 1'
#
loop_
_entity.id
_entity.type
_entity.pdbx_description
1 polymer ?
#
loop_
_entity_poly.entity_id
_entity_poly.type
_entity_poly.pdbx_seq_one_letter_code
_entity_poly.pdbx_strand_id
1 'polypeptide(L)'
;MLLQRSILSLTPLLLASGAIAEETEVQDMSDPLAVYTQAGFGYTDKGLNLKVGQTYDTGNDTTMGMNVFEIKGIAGEAIGWNGRGADDSIDSFRFRNFGVDLTNGRGSQVDMSWDFDNNQGSASYSFIQALPQMGMFNFYPLAGVGIAAGEELVEGTGGDLDADQLRDRYNMHGTFYVAGMYAKMQLTDKIWLNYNPMYLGTMSGSSTFKDFGFEGSDSVLAHEFAASYQITPRANVRYFANWTENTSIEDGDHRIEFNYQF
;
A
#
# COMPACT_ATOMS: atom_id res chain seq x y z
N MET A 1 -51.07 27.30 4.79
CA MET A 1 -49.72 27.39 4.22
C MET A 1 -49.26 25.97 3.93
N LEU A 2 -49.29 25.57 2.66
CA LEU A 2 -48.90 24.24 2.19
C LEU A 2 -47.37 24.18 2.14
N LEU A 3 -46.73 23.30 2.92
CA LEU A 3 -45.29 23.10 2.85
C LEU A 3 -44.98 22.24 1.60
N GLN A 4 -44.30 22.86 0.65
CA GLN A 4 -43.76 22.22 -0.54
C GLN A 4 -42.51 21.39 -0.20
N ARG A 5 -42.41 20.29 -0.94
CA ARG A 5 -41.44 19.19 -0.90
C ARG A 5 -40.00 19.62 -1.17
N SER A 6 -39.05 18.90 -0.56
CA SER A 6 -37.73 18.64 -1.15
C SER A 6 -37.37 17.17 -0.94
N ILE A 7 -37.59 16.34 -1.96
CA ILE A 7 -37.04 14.99 -2.05
C ILE A 7 -35.69 15.15 -2.74
N LEU A 8 -34.59 14.93 -2.04
CA LEU A 8 -33.27 14.78 -2.67
C LEU A 8 -33.30 13.47 -3.47
N SER A 9 -33.29 13.59 -4.80
CA SER A 9 -33.04 12.47 -5.71
C SER A 9 -31.55 12.17 -5.73
N LEU A 10 -31.14 11.04 -5.16
CA LEU A 10 -29.80 10.48 -5.26
C LEU A 10 -29.69 9.80 -6.64
N THR A 11 -29.02 10.46 -7.60
CA THR A 11 -28.75 9.88 -8.92
C THR A 11 -27.49 9.02 -8.82
N PRO A 12 -27.54 7.69 -9.03
CA PRO A 12 -26.32 6.90 -9.10
C PRO A 12 -25.58 7.23 -10.39
N LEU A 13 -24.33 7.66 -10.26
CA LEU A 13 -23.42 7.88 -11.39
C LEU A 13 -23.02 6.51 -11.95
N LEU A 14 -23.74 6.04 -12.98
CA LEU A 14 -23.36 4.87 -13.76
C LEU A 14 -22.11 5.21 -14.58
N LEU A 15 -20.94 4.87 -14.06
CA LEU A 15 -19.71 4.80 -14.85
C LEU A 15 -19.82 3.59 -15.80
N ALA A 16 -20.20 3.85 -17.05
CA ALA A 16 -20.15 2.87 -18.11
C ALA A 16 -18.69 2.66 -18.56
N SER A 17 -18.00 1.72 -17.92
CA SER A 17 -16.72 1.21 -18.43
C SER A 17 -17.03 0.30 -19.62
N GLY A 18 -16.70 0.74 -20.83
CA GLY A 18 -16.71 -0.13 -22.01
C GLY A 18 -15.66 -1.22 -21.84
N ALA A 19 -16.09 -2.45 -21.52
CA ALA A 19 -15.23 -3.62 -21.50
C ALA A 19 -14.96 -4.07 -22.95
N ILE A 20 -13.78 -3.78 -23.48
CA ILE A 20 -13.21 -4.58 -24.57
C ILE A 20 -12.66 -5.84 -23.90
N ALA A 21 -13.41 -6.93 -24.02
CA ALA A 21 -12.99 -8.25 -23.58
C ALA A 21 -12.05 -8.85 -24.64
N GLU A 22 -10.76 -8.59 -24.51
CA GLU A 22 -9.73 -9.52 -24.97
C GLU A 22 -9.64 -10.60 -23.88
N GLU A 23 -9.62 -11.90 -24.24
CA GLU A 23 -9.34 -12.97 -23.27
C GLU A 23 -7.88 -12.88 -22.84
N THR A 24 -7.57 -11.92 -21.98
CA THR A 24 -6.30 -11.84 -21.27
C THR A 24 -6.22 -13.01 -20.30
N GLU A 25 -5.09 -13.72 -20.36
CA GLU A 25 -4.77 -14.80 -19.43
C GLU A 25 -4.77 -14.24 -18.00
N VAL A 26 -5.60 -14.85 -17.16
CA VAL A 26 -5.82 -14.47 -15.77
C VAL A 26 -4.52 -14.66 -14.99
N GLN A 27 -4.06 -13.62 -14.32
CA GLN A 27 -2.81 -13.64 -13.57
C GLN A 27 -2.98 -14.28 -12.18
N ASP A 28 -1.91 -14.86 -11.63
CA ASP A 28 -1.91 -15.40 -10.27
C ASP A 28 -1.86 -14.26 -9.24
N MET A 29 -3.03 -13.90 -8.68
CA MET A 29 -3.16 -12.84 -7.69
C MET A 29 -2.44 -13.12 -6.35
N SER A 30 -1.92 -14.34 -6.16
CA SER A 30 -1.12 -14.68 -4.99
C SER A 30 0.37 -14.36 -5.16
N ASP A 31 0.84 -14.13 -6.40
CA ASP A 31 2.21 -13.75 -6.73
C ASP A 31 2.39 -12.22 -6.56
N PRO A 32 3.34 -11.76 -5.71
CA PRO A 32 3.65 -10.34 -5.55
C PRO A 32 4.15 -9.63 -6.81
N LEU A 33 4.67 -10.35 -7.80
CA LEU A 33 5.14 -9.84 -9.08
C LEU A 33 4.10 -9.98 -10.20
N ALA A 34 2.90 -10.46 -9.92
CA ALA A 34 1.85 -10.52 -10.94
C ALA A 34 1.40 -9.09 -11.34
N VAL A 35 1.31 -8.86 -12.64
CA VAL A 35 0.96 -7.56 -13.25
C VAL A 35 -0.37 -7.69 -13.98
N TYR A 36 -1.43 -7.09 -13.44
CA TYR A 36 -2.78 -7.16 -13.99
C TYR A 36 -3.61 -5.93 -13.64
N THR A 37 -4.63 -5.65 -14.46
CA THR A 37 -5.57 -4.56 -14.21
C THR A 37 -6.57 -5.04 -13.16
N GLN A 38 -6.73 -4.26 -12.10
CA GLN A 38 -7.47 -4.67 -10.91
C GLN A 38 -8.26 -3.54 -10.26
N ALA A 39 -9.29 -3.92 -9.53
CA ALA A 39 -9.94 -3.08 -8.53
C ALA A 39 -10.04 -3.87 -7.22
N GLY A 40 -9.85 -3.19 -6.11
CA GLY A 40 -9.91 -3.74 -4.77
C GLY A 40 -10.66 -2.83 -3.81
N PHE A 41 -11.35 -3.45 -2.86
CA PHE A 41 -12.06 -2.80 -1.78
C PHE A 41 -11.66 -3.45 -0.46
N GLY A 42 -11.17 -2.64 0.47
CA GLY A 42 -10.78 -3.07 1.81
C GLY A 42 -11.74 -2.54 2.86
N TYR A 43 -12.19 -3.42 3.76
CA TYR A 43 -12.78 -3.03 5.03
C TYR A 43 -11.73 -3.23 6.12
N THR A 44 -11.37 -2.14 6.79
CA THR A 44 -10.24 -2.08 7.71
C THR A 44 -10.69 -1.65 9.09
N ASP A 45 -9.77 -1.79 10.03
CA ASP A 45 -9.94 -1.32 11.38
C ASP A 45 -9.99 0.21 11.50
N LYS A 46 -9.61 0.92 10.43
CA LYS A 46 -9.59 2.39 10.27
C LYS A 46 -10.56 2.92 9.21
N GLY A 47 -11.47 2.08 8.65
CA GLY A 47 -12.44 2.51 7.64
C GLY A 47 -12.35 1.73 6.33
N LEU A 48 -12.55 2.40 5.19
CA LEU A 48 -12.51 1.77 3.87
C LEU A 48 -11.29 2.14 3.07
N ASN A 49 -10.79 1.16 2.33
CA ASN A 49 -9.72 1.32 1.37
C ASN A 49 -10.24 1.03 -0.04
N LEU A 50 -9.83 1.85 -0.99
CA LEU A 50 -10.06 1.65 -2.41
C LEU A 50 -8.72 1.49 -3.12
N LYS A 51 -8.64 0.51 -4.01
CA LYS A 51 -7.43 0.21 -4.78
C LYS A 51 -7.77 0.03 -6.24
N VAL A 52 -7.01 0.65 -7.13
CA VAL A 52 -7.13 0.46 -8.59
C VAL A 52 -5.75 0.26 -9.15
N GLY A 53 -5.57 -0.83 -9.90
CA GLY A 53 -4.35 -1.14 -10.65
C GLY A 53 -4.63 -1.13 -12.14
N GLN A 54 -3.74 -0.54 -12.94
CA GLN A 54 -3.86 -0.51 -14.39
C GLN A 54 -2.53 -0.90 -15.02
N THR A 55 -2.57 -1.93 -15.86
CA THR A 55 -1.43 -2.33 -16.69
C THR A 55 -1.22 -1.34 -17.83
N TYR A 56 0.03 -1.20 -18.26
CA TYR A 56 0.37 -0.40 -19.43
C TYR A 56 1.38 -1.12 -20.31
N ASP A 57 1.40 -0.76 -21.59
CA ASP A 57 2.40 -1.24 -22.53
C ASP A 57 3.77 -0.62 -22.20
N THR A 58 4.74 -1.48 -21.92
CA THR A 58 6.13 -1.11 -21.60
C THR A 58 6.95 -0.82 -22.86
N GLY A 59 6.42 -1.15 -24.05
CA GLY A 59 7.14 -1.15 -25.32
C GLY A 59 8.08 -2.34 -25.50
N ASN A 60 8.02 -3.36 -24.65
CA ASN A 60 8.85 -4.57 -24.74
C ASN A 60 8.09 -5.81 -24.27
N ASP A 61 7.99 -6.82 -25.15
CA ASP A 61 7.31 -8.10 -24.90
C ASP A 61 7.86 -8.88 -23.70
N THR A 62 9.09 -8.61 -23.26
CA THR A 62 9.71 -9.27 -22.11
C THR A 62 9.55 -8.52 -20.80
N THR A 63 8.80 -7.41 -20.78
CA THR A 63 8.54 -6.66 -19.56
C THR A 63 7.05 -6.35 -19.40
N MET A 64 6.58 -6.39 -18.15
CA MET A 64 5.22 -5.98 -17.80
C MET A 64 5.28 -4.80 -16.84
N GLY A 65 4.28 -3.93 -16.90
CA GLY A 65 4.17 -2.77 -16.03
C GLY A 65 2.74 -2.50 -15.55
N MET A 66 2.59 -2.06 -14.31
CA MET A 66 1.32 -1.51 -13.81
C MET A 66 1.51 -0.33 -12.87
N ASN A 67 0.53 0.56 -12.88
CA ASN A 67 0.35 1.59 -11.88
C ASN A 67 -0.75 1.16 -10.91
N VAL A 68 -0.54 1.32 -9.62
CA VAL A 68 -1.52 1.02 -8.56
C VAL A 68 -1.73 2.28 -7.73
N PHE A 69 -2.98 2.68 -7.61
CA PHE A 69 -3.42 3.76 -6.74
C PHE A 69 -4.25 3.17 -5.60
N GLU A 70 -4.00 3.65 -4.38
CA GLU A 70 -4.74 3.26 -3.19
C GLU A 70 -5.10 4.51 -2.38
N ILE A 71 -6.33 4.56 -1.91
CA ILE A 71 -6.84 5.56 -0.96
C ILE A 71 -7.34 4.79 0.26
N LYS A 72 -7.02 5.25 1.46
CA LYS A 72 -7.36 4.57 2.72
C LYS A 72 -8.05 5.52 3.69
N GLY A 73 -8.76 4.94 4.66
CA GLY A 73 -9.33 5.68 5.79
C GLY A 73 -10.75 6.21 5.57
N ILE A 74 -11.37 5.93 4.41
CA ILE A 74 -12.67 6.52 4.08
C ILE A 74 -13.72 6.10 5.13
N ALA A 75 -14.34 7.09 5.78
CA ALA A 75 -15.37 6.92 6.81
C ALA A 75 -14.91 6.11 8.04
N GLY A 76 -13.69 6.34 8.51
CA GLY A 76 -13.10 5.64 9.64
C GLY A 76 -13.91 5.70 10.94
N GLU A 77 -14.47 6.86 11.31
CA GLU A 77 -15.29 6.99 12.53
C GLU A 77 -16.59 6.18 12.43
N ALA A 78 -17.25 6.25 11.27
CA ALA A 78 -18.57 5.64 11.09
C ALA A 78 -18.53 4.10 11.05
N ILE A 79 -17.47 3.51 10.50
CA ILE A 79 -17.42 2.06 10.21
C ILE A 79 -16.12 1.36 10.61
N GLY A 80 -15.05 2.06 10.97
CA GLY A 80 -13.84 1.43 11.50
C GLY A 80 -14.11 0.64 12.78
N TRP A 81 -13.46 -0.51 12.94
CA TRP A 81 -13.74 -1.44 14.04
C TRP A 81 -12.67 -1.51 15.15
N ASN A 82 -11.61 -0.68 15.10
CA ASN A 82 -10.59 -0.72 16.16
C ASN A 82 -10.97 0.07 17.43
N GLY A 83 -11.87 1.06 17.33
CA GLY A 83 -12.20 1.94 18.45
C GLY A 83 -11.02 2.82 18.94
N ARG A 84 -10.00 3.04 18.10
CA ARG A 84 -8.76 3.76 18.42
C ARG A 84 -8.71 5.18 17.85
N GLY A 85 -9.87 5.79 17.63
CA GLY A 85 -9.97 7.20 17.21
C GLY A 85 -9.79 7.44 15.71
N ALA A 86 -10.24 6.50 14.87
CA ALA A 86 -10.38 6.78 13.44
C ALA A 86 -11.40 7.92 13.23
N ASP A 87 -11.13 8.80 12.27
CA ASP A 87 -12.02 9.91 11.92
C ASP A 87 -12.69 9.70 10.56
N ASP A 88 -13.56 10.61 10.13
CA ASP A 88 -14.28 10.52 8.85
C ASP A 88 -13.50 11.16 7.67
N SER A 89 -12.20 11.41 7.82
CA SER A 89 -11.35 11.98 6.78
C SER A 89 -10.73 10.90 5.87
N ILE A 90 -9.76 11.28 5.03
CA ILE A 90 -8.98 10.33 4.23
C ILE A 90 -7.61 10.27 4.89
N ASP A 91 -7.27 9.14 5.53
CA ASP A 91 -5.98 8.98 6.21
C ASP A 91 -4.80 9.12 5.23
N SER A 92 -4.88 8.47 4.07
CA SER A 92 -3.71 8.38 3.18
C SER A 92 -4.02 8.07 1.73
N PHE A 93 -3.07 8.45 0.86
CA PHE A 93 -2.96 7.94 -0.50
C PHE A 93 -1.63 7.22 -0.72
N ARG A 94 -1.64 6.23 -1.62
CA ARG A 94 -0.43 5.54 -2.07
C ARG A 94 -0.46 5.33 -3.57
N PHE A 95 0.66 5.64 -4.20
CA PHE A 95 0.92 5.32 -5.59
C PHE A 95 2.07 4.32 -5.68
N ARG A 96 1.91 3.30 -6.53
CA ARG A 96 2.96 2.35 -6.84
C ARG A 96 3.06 2.13 -8.32
N ASN A 97 4.27 2.18 -8.86
CA ASN A 97 4.57 1.66 -10.17
C ASN A 97 5.36 0.35 -10.00
N PHE A 98 4.91 -0.71 -10.66
CA PHE A 98 5.60 -2.00 -10.71
C PHE A 98 6.07 -2.27 -12.13
N GLY A 99 7.32 -2.68 -12.28
CA GLY A 99 7.88 -3.23 -13.52
C GLY A 99 8.41 -4.62 -13.26
N VAL A 100 8.23 -5.55 -14.19
CA VAL A 100 8.71 -6.94 -14.08
C VAL A 100 9.40 -7.35 -15.36
N ASP A 101 10.60 -7.91 -15.24
CA ASP A 101 11.34 -8.55 -16.32
C ASP A 101 11.02 -10.05 -16.33
N LEU A 102 10.30 -10.50 -17.36
CA LEU A 102 9.83 -11.87 -17.49
C LEU A 102 10.95 -12.86 -17.79
N THR A 103 12.14 -12.40 -18.20
CA THR A 103 13.26 -13.27 -18.54
C THR A 103 13.99 -13.83 -17.32
N ASN A 104 13.94 -13.09 -16.20
CA ASN A 104 14.68 -13.41 -14.98
C ASN A 104 13.86 -13.27 -13.69
N GLY A 105 12.58 -12.89 -13.80
CA GLY A 105 11.69 -12.74 -12.64
C GLY A 105 12.09 -11.60 -11.70
N ARG A 106 12.80 -10.60 -12.20
CA ARG A 106 13.17 -9.41 -11.42
C ARG A 106 12.10 -8.34 -11.55
N GLY A 107 11.54 -7.94 -10.42
CA GLY A 107 10.69 -6.77 -10.27
C GLY A 107 11.48 -5.51 -9.91
N SER A 108 10.95 -4.37 -10.30
CA SER A 108 11.26 -3.07 -9.74
C SER A 108 9.97 -2.38 -9.31
N GLN A 109 10.08 -1.53 -8.29
CA GLN A 109 8.93 -0.81 -7.77
C GLN A 109 9.33 0.61 -7.39
N VAL A 110 8.54 1.58 -7.84
CA VAL A 110 8.48 2.92 -7.25
C VAL A 110 7.27 2.95 -6.31
N ASP A 111 7.46 3.37 -5.07
CA ASP A 111 6.40 3.46 -4.07
C ASP A 111 6.36 4.85 -3.46
N MET A 112 5.21 5.51 -3.53
CA MET A 112 4.98 6.83 -2.95
C MET A 112 3.77 6.74 -2.03
N SER A 113 3.90 7.27 -0.82
CA SER A 113 2.80 7.34 0.14
C SER A 113 2.74 8.71 0.79
N TRP A 114 1.54 9.15 1.11
CA TRP A 114 1.29 10.34 1.90
C TRP A 114 0.19 10.05 2.91
N ASP A 115 0.47 10.39 4.15
CA ASP A 115 -0.42 10.39 5.29
C ASP A 115 -0.89 11.83 5.50
N PHE A 116 -2.20 12.05 5.39
CA PHE A 116 -2.83 13.36 5.52
C PHE A 116 -3.02 13.77 6.97
N ASP A 117 -3.14 12.82 7.90
CA ASP A 117 -3.31 13.10 9.33
C ASP A 117 -2.04 13.70 9.92
N ASN A 118 -0.90 13.13 9.51
CA ASN A 118 0.43 13.56 9.95
C ASN A 118 1.11 14.53 8.99
N ASN A 119 0.49 14.80 7.83
CA ASN A 119 1.02 15.55 6.70
C ASN A 119 2.47 15.17 6.32
N GLN A 120 2.70 13.86 6.25
CA GLN A 120 4.01 13.25 6.00
C GLN A 120 3.91 12.23 4.88
N GLY A 121 5.01 12.03 4.17
CA GLY A 121 5.06 11.05 3.11
C GLY A 121 6.46 10.50 2.86
N SER A 122 6.49 9.49 2.00
CA SER A 122 7.73 8.87 1.56
C SER A 122 7.66 8.51 0.09
N ALA A 123 8.84 8.45 -0.53
CA ALA A 123 9.04 7.89 -1.85
C ALA A 123 10.22 6.93 -1.82
N SER A 124 10.07 5.76 -2.45
CA SER A 124 11.10 4.73 -2.47
C SER A 124 11.20 4.05 -3.82
N TYR A 125 12.36 3.45 -4.06
CA TYR A 125 12.62 2.58 -5.20
C TYR A 125 13.25 1.28 -4.71
N SER A 126 12.68 0.15 -5.11
CA SER A 126 13.13 -1.18 -4.69
C SER A 126 13.21 -2.17 -5.84
N PHE A 127 14.11 -3.12 -5.72
CA PHE A 127 14.16 -4.33 -6.55
C PHE A 127 13.60 -5.51 -5.78
N ILE A 128 12.94 -6.41 -6.51
CA ILE A 128 12.36 -7.65 -6.00
C ILE A 128 12.85 -8.77 -6.91
N GLN A 129 13.25 -9.91 -6.37
CA GLN A 129 13.73 -11.04 -7.17
C GLN A 129 12.92 -12.29 -6.88
N ALA A 130 12.21 -12.84 -7.87
CA ALA A 130 11.61 -14.17 -7.72
C ALA A 130 12.71 -15.23 -7.58
N LEU A 131 12.66 -16.02 -6.51
CA LEU A 131 13.47 -17.22 -6.37
C LEU A 131 12.77 -18.43 -6.99
N PRO A 132 13.52 -19.48 -7.39
CA PRO A 132 12.91 -20.74 -7.82
C PRO A 132 11.93 -21.26 -6.77
N GLN A 133 10.77 -21.75 -7.22
CA GLN A 133 9.75 -22.33 -6.34
C GLN A 133 10.33 -23.49 -5.53
N MET A 134 10.07 -23.50 -4.22
CA MET A 134 10.53 -24.50 -3.27
C MET A 134 9.34 -25.27 -2.69
N GLY A 135 8.85 -26.26 -3.45
CA GLY A 135 7.66 -27.01 -3.07
C GLY A 135 6.43 -26.11 -2.99
N MET A 136 5.86 -25.98 -1.80
CA MET A 136 4.70 -25.12 -1.54
C MET A 136 5.07 -23.64 -1.30
N PHE A 137 6.36 -23.31 -1.27
CA PHE A 137 6.84 -21.96 -0.98
C PHE A 137 7.39 -21.25 -2.21
N ASN A 138 7.06 -19.96 -2.32
CA ASN A 138 7.69 -19.02 -3.24
C ASN A 138 8.22 -17.82 -2.43
N PHE A 139 9.43 -17.39 -2.74
CA PHE A 139 10.12 -16.32 -2.01
C PHE A 139 10.58 -15.23 -2.98
N TYR A 140 10.39 -13.99 -2.57
CA TYR A 140 10.71 -12.81 -3.36
C TYR A 140 11.48 -11.82 -2.47
N PRO A 141 12.77 -12.06 -2.19
CA PRO A 141 13.61 -11.09 -1.49
C PRO A 141 13.60 -9.75 -2.22
N LEU A 142 13.63 -8.67 -1.45
CA LEU A 142 13.62 -7.31 -1.95
C LEU A 142 14.58 -6.42 -1.18
N ALA A 143 15.08 -5.40 -1.89
CA ALA A 143 15.88 -4.34 -1.29
C ALA A 143 15.62 -3.02 -2.01
N GLY A 144 15.62 -1.92 -1.27
CA GLY A 144 15.35 -0.59 -1.80
C GLY A 144 15.85 0.53 -0.92
N VAL A 145 15.72 1.74 -1.44
CA VAL A 145 16.06 2.98 -0.75
C VAL A 145 14.94 3.99 -0.95
N GLY A 146 14.80 4.91 -0.02
CA GLY A 146 13.78 5.94 -0.09
C GLY A 146 14.14 7.20 0.67
N ILE A 147 13.27 8.18 0.48
CA ILE A 147 13.29 9.49 1.12
C ILE A 147 11.96 9.70 1.84
N ALA A 148 12.00 10.40 2.96
CA ALA A 148 10.82 10.83 3.69
C ALA A 148 10.78 12.36 3.78
N ALA A 149 9.61 12.94 3.62
CA ALA A 149 9.39 14.38 3.66
C ALA A 149 7.97 14.70 4.13
N GLY A 150 7.77 15.88 4.70
CA GLY A 150 6.50 16.26 5.32
C GLY A 150 6.59 17.60 6.04
N GLU A 151 5.52 17.97 6.73
CA GLU A 151 5.53 19.12 7.64
C GLU A 151 6.52 18.93 8.80
N GLU A 152 6.76 19.99 9.56
CA GLU A 152 7.67 19.92 10.70
C GLU A 152 7.17 18.90 11.73
N LEU A 153 8.00 17.87 12.01
CA LEU A 153 7.67 16.79 12.95
C LEU A 153 7.42 17.28 14.39
N VAL A 154 7.76 18.54 14.70
CA VAL A 154 7.44 19.19 15.97
C VAL A 154 6.75 20.52 15.67
N GLU A 155 5.49 20.66 16.10
CA GLU A 155 4.77 21.92 15.94
C GLU A 155 5.47 23.07 16.69
N GLY A 156 5.71 24.18 16.00
CA GLY A 156 6.18 25.42 16.62
C GLY A 156 7.69 25.52 16.88
N THR A 157 8.52 24.58 16.42
CA THR A 157 9.99 24.71 16.52
C THR A 157 10.59 25.69 15.54
N GLY A 158 9.79 26.25 14.62
CA GLY A 158 9.90 27.64 14.18
C GLY A 158 11.34 28.12 14.04
N GLY A 159 12.15 27.41 13.25
CA GLY A 159 13.52 27.85 12.93
C GLY A 159 13.54 29.31 12.48
N ASP A 160 14.71 29.93 12.53
CA ASP A 160 14.87 31.37 12.25
C ASP A 160 14.15 31.78 10.95
N LEU A 161 13.16 32.67 11.09
CA LEU A 161 12.24 33.11 10.03
C LEU A 161 12.92 34.07 9.03
N ASP A 162 14.19 34.44 9.23
CA ASP A 162 14.94 35.31 8.32
C ASP A 162 15.91 34.56 7.36
N ALA A 163 15.82 33.22 7.27
CA ALA A 163 16.53 32.37 6.30
C ALA A 163 15.63 31.93 5.11
N ASP A 164 14.81 32.86 4.64
CA ASP A 164 13.43 32.68 4.20
C ASP A 164 13.20 32.28 2.71
N GLN A 165 14.09 31.49 2.10
CA GLN A 165 13.89 31.01 0.71
C GLN A 165 14.15 29.51 0.47
N LEU A 166 14.39 28.73 1.53
CA LEU A 166 14.50 27.26 1.42
C LEU A 166 13.57 26.48 2.36
N ARG A 167 12.72 27.16 3.15
CA ARG A 167 11.69 26.56 4.03
C ARG A 167 10.30 26.63 3.40
N ASP A 168 10.14 26.09 2.20
CA ASP A 168 8.85 26.00 1.51
C ASP A 168 8.00 24.84 2.07
N ARG A 169 7.32 25.04 3.22
CA ARG A 169 6.28 24.19 3.88
C ARG A 169 6.58 22.70 4.17
N TYR A 170 7.35 22.01 3.35
CA TYR A 170 7.65 20.59 3.44
C TYR A 170 9.16 20.38 3.56
N ASN A 171 9.59 19.75 4.65
CA ASN A 171 10.98 19.45 4.95
C ASN A 171 11.31 18.01 4.55
N MET A 172 12.49 17.81 3.97
CA MET A 172 13.06 16.46 3.87
C MET A 172 13.46 15.99 5.27
N HIS A 173 12.86 14.92 5.77
CA HIS A 173 13.09 14.38 7.11
C HIS A 173 14.31 13.47 7.18
N GLY A 174 14.50 12.66 6.14
CA GLY A 174 15.60 11.71 6.10
C GLY A 174 15.55 10.80 4.89
N THR A 175 16.51 9.89 4.87
CA THR A 175 16.61 8.82 3.88
C THR A 175 16.67 7.48 4.59
N PHE A 176 16.14 6.45 3.94
CA PHE A 176 16.03 5.12 4.51
C PHE A 176 16.34 4.04 3.49
N TYR A 177 16.62 2.84 3.97
CA TYR A 177 16.66 1.63 3.18
C TYR A 177 15.61 0.64 3.68
N VAL A 178 15.19 -0.24 2.78
CA VAL A 178 14.33 -1.38 3.09
C VAL A 178 14.99 -2.64 2.58
N ALA A 179 15.00 -3.69 3.39
CA ALA A 179 15.37 -5.04 2.99
C ALA A 179 14.33 -6.00 3.54
N GLY A 180 13.79 -6.87 2.70
CA GLY A 180 12.70 -7.73 3.12
C GLY A 180 12.48 -8.90 2.20
N MET A 181 11.36 -9.57 2.39
CA MET A 181 10.97 -10.71 1.59
C MET A 181 9.46 -10.77 1.51
N TYR A 182 8.91 -10.88 0.31
CA TYR A 182 7.57 -11.44 0.19
C TYR A 182 7.67 -12.96 0.19
N ALA A 183 6.83 -13.62 0.97
CA ALA A 183 6.71 -15.07 0.94
C ALA A 183 5.28 -15.48 0.63
N LYS A 184 5.14 -16.55 -0.15
CA LYS A 184 3.87 -17.21 -0.46
C LYS A 184 3.98 -18.66 -0.04
N MET A 185 2.97 -19.15 0.67
CA MET A 185 2.79 -20.57 0.99
C MET A 185 1.47 -21.05 0.40
N GLN A 186 1.53 -21.88 -0.64
CA GLN A 186 0.36 -22.46 -1.29
C GLN A 186 -0.16 -23.66 -0.48
N LEU A 187 -1.34 -23.55 0.13
CA LEU A 187 -1.94 -24.65 0.89
C LEU A 187 -2.78 -25.57 -0.01
N THR A 188 -3.58 -24.97 -0.90
CA THR A 188 -4.43 -25.64 -1.90
C THR A 188 -4.58 -24.71 -3.10
N ASP A 189 -5.17 -25.15 -4.21
CA ASP A 189 -5.39 -24.30 -5.39
C ASP A 189 -6.19 -23.01 -5.13
N LYS A 190 -6.91 -22.93 -4.00
CA LYS A 190 -7.72 -21.77 -3.64
C LYS A 190 -7.26 -21.05 -2.38
N ILE A 191 -6.36 -21.64 -1.60
CA ILE A 191 -5.94 -21.10 -0.30
C ILE A 191 -4.43 -20.94 -0.30
N TRP A 192 -3.98 -19.73 0.00
CA TRP A 192 -2.58 -19.43 0.22
C TRP A 192 -2.41 -18.46 1.38
N LEU A 193 -1.24 -18.52 2.00
CA LEU A 193 -0.81 -17.59 3.03
C LEU A 193 0.36 -16.76 2.50
N ASN A 194 0.48 -15.53 2.99
CA ASN A 194 1.66 -14.71 2.80
C ASN A 194 2.24 -14.30 4.15
N TYR A 195 3.56 -14.20 4.21
CA TYR A 195 4.26 -13.61 5.33
C TYR A 195 5.42 -12.76 4.80
N ASN A 196 5.36 -11.46 5.05
CA ASN A 196 6.21 -10.48 4.39
C ASN A 196 6.96 -9.64 5.44
N PRO A 197 8.10 -10.12 5.98
CA PRO A 197 8.93 -9.31 6.86
C PRO A 197 9.70 -8.25 6.07
N MET A 198 9.71 -7.01 6.58
CA MET A 198 10.41 -5.86 6.03
C MET A 198 11.24 -5.20 7.11
N TYR A 199 12.55 -5.18 6.95
CA TYR A 199 13.46 -4.43 7.81
C TYR A 199 13.69 -3.05 7.18
N LEU A 200 13.26 -2.01 7.89
CA LEU A 200 13.48 -0.62 7.49
C LEU A 200 14.55 -0.01 8.39
N GLY A 201 15.50 0.73 7.81
CA GLY A 201 16.51 1.43 8.59
C GLY A 201 16.81 2.83 8.04
N THR A 202 17.15 3.75 8.93
CA THR A 202 17.55 5.10 8.54
C THR A 202 18.99 5.09 8.00
N MET A 203 19.20 5.82 6.91
CA MET A 203 20.53 6.18 6.40
C MET A 203 20.92 7.59 6.83
N SER A 204 19.94 8.51 6.85
CA SER A 204 20.09 9.87 7.34
C SER A 204 18.78 10.38 7.91
N GLY A 205 18.85 11.40 8.77
CA GLY A 205 17.70 12.06 9.37
C GLY A 205 17.94 12.44 10.82
N SER A 206 17.07 13.30 11.35
CA SER A 206 17.13 13.75 12.74
C SER A 206 16.71 12.64 13.71
N SER A 207 16.98 12.83 15.02
CA SER A 207 16.39 11.97 16.06
C SER A 207 14.87 11.97 15.98
N THR A 208 14.27 13.13 15.71
CA THR A 208 12.82 13.25 15.51
C THR A 208 12.32 12.33 14.39
N PHE A 209 13.00 12.32 13.23
CA PHE A 209 12.62 11.40 12.15
C PHE A 209 12.69 9.93 12.58
N LYS A 210 13.70 9.56 13.37
CA LYS A 210 13.86 8.21 13.92
C LYS A 210 12.76 7.85 14.92
N ASP A 211 12.43 8.80 15.80
CA ASP A 211 11.39 8.62 16.82
C ASP A 211 10.03 8.32 16.20
N PHE A 212 9.65 9.05 15.14
CA PHE A 212 8.37 8.87 14.46
C PHE A 212 8.38 7.79 13.37
N GLY A 213 9.46 7.67 12.60
CA GLY A 213 9.54 6.76 11.44
C GLY A 213 10.03 5.34 11.77
N PHE A 214 10.73 5.17 12.89
CA PHE A 214 11.39 3.92 13.29
C PHE A 214 11.17 3.61 14.78
N GLU A 215 10.08 4.09 15.35
CA GLU A 215 9.61 3.75 16.71
C GLU A 215 10.67 3.99 17.80
N GLY A 216 11.43 5.09 17.69
CA GLY A 216 12.48 5.46 18.67
C GLY A 216 13.84 4.81 18.42
N SER A 217 14.03 4.14 17.28
CA SER A 217 15.25 3.40 16.94
C SER A 217 15.85 3.86 15.60
N ASP A 218 17.03 3.34 15.26
CA ASP A 218 17.63 3.53 13.93
C ASP A 218 16.99 2.63 12.84
N SER A 219 16.23 1.63 13.28
CA SER A 219 15.56 0.65 12.42
C SER A 219 14.34 0.03 13.10
N VAL A 220 13.46 -0.51 12.28
CA VAL A 220 12.27 -1.27 12.71
C VAL A 220 12.04 -2.45 11.78
N LEU A 221 11.74 -3.62 12.36
CA LEU A 221 11.24 -4.78 11.65
C LEU A 221 9.71 -4.74 11.60
N ALA A 222 9.17 -4.50 10.41
CA ALA A 222 7.75 -4.58 10.12
C ALA A 222 7.37 -5.97 9.59
N HIS A 223 6.15 -6.39 9.91
CA HIS A 223 5.59 -7.68 9.57
C HIS A 223 4.25 -7.50 8.87
N GLU A 224 4.01 -8.29 7.83
CA GLU A 224 2.68 -8.47 7.26
C GLU A 224 2.37 -9.96 7.16
N PHE A 225 1.21 -10.35 7.65
CA PHE A 225 0.62 -11.66 7.39
C PHE A 225 -0.63 -11.50 6.53
N ALA A 226 -0.83 -12.39 5.57
CA ALA A 226 -2.09 -12.47 4.85
C ALA A 226 -2.60 -13.90 4.74
N ALA A 227 -3.91 -14.07 4.90
CA ALA A 227 -4.62 -15.32 4.64
C ALA A 227 -5.65 -15.09 3.53
N SER A 228 -5.59 -15.88 2.48
CA SER A 228 -6.30 -15.57 1.23
C SER A 228 -7.11 -16.74 0.71
N TYR A 229 -8.26 -16.44 0.10
CA TYR A 229 -9.15 -17.41 -0.53
C TYR A 229 -9.58 -16.97 -1.94
N GLN A 230 -9.35 -17.82 -2.93
CA GLN A 230 -9.77 -17.63 -4.32
C GLN A 230 -11.24 -18.00 -4.49
N ILE A 231 -12.08 -17.03 -4.84
CA ILE A 231 -13.52 -17.21 -5.05
C ILE A 231 -13.78 -17.70 -6.47
N THR A 232 -13.21 -17.00 -7.46
CA THR A 232 -13.23 -17.34 -8.90
C THR A 232 -11.82 -17.09 -9.45
N PRO A 233 -11.46 -17.52 -10.67
CA PRO A 233 -10.15 -17.17 -11.24
C PRO A 233 -9.83 -15.67 -11.19
N ARG A 234 -10.86 -14.81 -11.25
CA ARG A 234 -10.71 -13.36 -11.29
C ARG A 234 -10.91 -12.64 -9.94
N ALA A 235 -11.36 -13.34 -8.90
CA ALA A 235 -11.75 -12.71 -7.64
C ALA A 235 -11.24 -13.46 -6.41
N ASN A 236 -10.75 -12.73 -5.42
CA ASN A 236 -10.37 -13.28 -4.13
C ASN A 236 -10.76 -12.37 -2.96
N VAL A 237 -10.71 -12.96 -1.77
CA VAL A 237 -10.80 -12.25 -0.50
C VAL A 237 -9.56 -12.56 0.33
N ARG A 238 -9.03 -11.55 1.02
CA ARG A 238 -7.78 -11.64 1.78
C ARG A 238 -7.93 -10.94 3.11
N TYR A 239 -7.59 -11.61 4.18
CA TYR A 239 -7.34 -10.99 5.47
C TYR A 239 -5.87 -10.61 5.56
N PHE A 240 -5.57 -9.43 6.10
CA PHE A 240 -4.23 -8.97 6.41
C PHE A 240 -4.13 -8.53 7.88
N ALA A 241 -2.97 -8.77 8.46
CA ALA A 241 -2.52 -8.21 9.72
C ALA A 241 -1.12 -7.61 9.52
N ASN A 242 -0.93 -6.36 9.94
CA ASN A 242 0.33 -5.64 9.85
C ASN A 242 0.75 -5.19 11.26
N TRP A 243 2.00 -5.45 11.65
CA TRP A 243 2.54 -5.06 12.96
C TRP A 243 4.05 -4.85 12.86
N THR A 244 4.70 -4.46 13.96
CA THR A 244 6.16 -4.24 14.02
C THR A 244 6.77 -5.00 15.18
N GLU A 245 8.09 -5.01 15.32
CA GLU A 245 8.74 -5.62 16.48
C GLU A 245 8.40 -4.92 17.81
N ASN A 246 7.95 -3.66 17.77
CA ASN A 246 7.52 -2.92 18.97
C ASN A 246 6.00 -2.77 19.10
N THR A 247 5.22 -3.11 18.06
CA THR A 247 3.75 -3.10 18.09
C THR A 247 3.21 -4.54 18.05
N SER A 248 2.37 -4.91 19.02
CA SER A 248 1.77 -6.24 19.07
C SER A 248 0.87 -6.49 17.85
N ILE A 249 0.65 -7.76 17.48
CA ILE A 249 -0.30 -8.08 16.41
C ILE A 249 -1.73 -7.65 16.75
N GLU A 250 -2.11 -7.63 18.03
CA GLU A 250 -3.45 -7.21 18.47
C GLU A 250 -3.64 -5.70 18.32
N ASP A 251 -2.56 -4.95 18.50
CA ASP A 251 -2.51 -3.51 18.28
C ASP A 251 -2.08 -3.14 16.85
N GLY A 252 -1.93 -4.13 15.97
CA GLY A 252 -1.59 -3.92 14.57
C GLY A 252 -2.74 -3.37 13.74
N ASP A 253 -2.48 -3.18 12.45
CA ASP A 253 -3.50 -2.82 11.47
C ASP A 253 -4.10 -4.08 10.85
N HIS A 254 -5.42 -4.10 10.72
CA HIS A 254 -6.16 -5.27 10.23
C HIS A 254 -7.09 -4.89 9.10
N ARG A 255 -7.08 -5.67 8.02
CA ARG A 255 -7.97 -5.44 6.88
C ARG A 255 -8.49 -6.73 6.25
N ILE A 256 -9.72 -6.68 5.76
CA ILE A 256 -10.29 -7.67 4.87
C ILE A 256 -10.46 -7.00 3.51
N GLU A 257 -9.84 -7.55 2.48
CA GLU A 257 -9.81 -6.97 1.14
C GLU A 257 -10.42 -7.93 0.12
N PHE A 258 -11.39 -7.44 -0.64
CA PHE A 258 -11.85 -8.09 -1.86
C PHE A 258 -11.08 -7.53 -3.05
N ASN A 259 -10.57 -8.41 -3.92
CA ASN A 259 -9.85 -8.02 -5.13
C ASN A 259 -10.46 -8.68 -6.35
N TYR A 260 -10.51 -7.92 -7.45
CA TYR A 260 -10.99 -8.37 -8.76
C TYR A 260 -9.99 -7.98 -9.85
N GLN A 261 -9.66 -8.92 -10.75
CA GLN A 261 -8.88 -8.67 -11.96
C GLN A 261 -9.75 -8.67 -13.22
N PHE A 262 -9.53 -7.67 -14.07
CA PHE A 262 -10.29 -7.44 -15.31
C PHE A 262 -9.75 -8.21 -16.50
#